data_AF-A0A4R2KVT4-F1
#
_entry.id   AF-A0A4R2KVT4-F1
#
_cell.length_a   1.000
_cell.length_b   1.000
_cell.length_c   1.000
_cell.angle_alpha   90.00
_cell.angle_beta   90.00
_cell.angle_gamma   90.00
#
_symmetry.space_group_name_H-M   'P 1'
#
loop_
_entity.id
_entity.type
_entity.pdbx_description
1 polymer ?
#
loop_
_entity_poly.entity_id
_entity_poly.type
_entity_poly.pdbx_seq_one_letter_code
_entity_poly.pdbx_strand_id
1 'polypeptide(L)'
;MSLIRQTIKQKPLSFWKVVPMIVGPIFIMNIVIRILSRFTPLIATFGGLATLIGAAIGCIIIIYKHVAYFNYRMIDNELIMEKVFGKANHLFLALKLNEVQRFKLYEEINIQQAKKSKVNLYRFVAGRNTQRWYVGEFTRSGERYMFIIEPNEELLNGIMSFIKESQKNAYQI
;
A
#
# COMPACT_ATOMS: atom_id res chain seq x y z
N MET A 1 -20.11 -16.52 -14.21
CA MET A 1 -18.75 -15.94 -14.10
C MET A 1 -18.92 -14.50 -13.67
N SER A 2 -18.84 -14.23 -12.36
CA SER A 2 -18.88 -12.87 -11.83
C SER A 2 -17.45 -12.35 -11.74
N LEU A 3 -17.20 -11.21 -12.37
CA LEU A 3 -15.90 -10.56 -12.37
C LEU A 3 -16.10 -9.13 -11.90
N ILE A 4 -15.64 -8.84 -10.69
CA ILE A 4 -15.72 -7.51 -10.08
C ILE A 4 -14.30 -6.94 -10.05
N ARG A 5 -14.11 -5.75 -10.60
CA ARG A 5 -12.80 -5.08 -10.63
C ARG A 5 -12.92 -3.70 -10.01
N GLN A 6 -12.04 -3.44 -9.05
CA GLN A 6 -11.90 -2.13 -8.43
C GLN A 6 -10.44 -1.69 -8.50
N THR A 7 -10.21 -0.49 -9.03
CA THR A 7 -8.89 0.15 -9.00
C THR A 7 -8.91 1.28 -8.00
N ILE A 8 -8.15 1.15 -6.92
CA ILE A 8 -7.91 2.24 -5.98
C ILE A 8 -6.63 2.96 -6.37
N LYS A 9 -6.82 4.14 -6.94
CA LYS A 9 -5.72 5.05 -7.18
C LYS A 9 -5.37 5.78 -5.88
N GLN A 10 -4.08 5.94 -5.61
CA GLN A 10 -3.65 6.93 -4.62
C GLN A 10 -4.17 8.30 -5.04
N LYS A 11 -4.60 9.09 -4.04
CA LYS A 11 -4.98 10.48 -4.28
C LYS A 11 -3.82 11.16 -5.02
N PRO A 12 -4.05 11.74 -6.21
CA PRO A 12 -3.00 12.47 -6.90
C PRO A 12 -2.54 13.59 -5.97
N LEU A 13 -1.23 13.70 -5.78
CA LEU A 13 -0.69 14.87 -5.10
C LEU A 13 -1.11 16.10 -5.88
N SER A 14 -1.56 17.13 -5.17
CA SER A 14 -1.72 18.46 -5.79
C SER A 14 -0.39 18.85 -6.41
N PHE A 15 -0.42 19.31 -7.66
CA PHE A 15 0.76 19.73 -8.41
C PHE A 15 1.64 20.69 -7.58
N TRP A 16 1.01 21.59 -6.83
CA TRP A 16 1.64 22.53 -5.90
C TRP A 16 2.42 21.89 -4.74
N LYS A 17 2.13 20.64 -4.38
CA LYS A 17 2.90 19.87 -3.39
C LYS A 17 4.09 19.15 -4.03
N VAL A 18 3.99 18.78 -5.30
CA VAL A 18 5.06 18.10 -6.04
C VAL A 18 6.17 19.07 -6.42
N VAL A 19 5.82 20.30 -6.81
CA VAL A 19 6.78 21.36 -7.19
C VAL A 19 7.86 21.60 -6.12
N PRO A 20 7.54 21.94 -4.86
CA PRO A 20 8.57 22.13 -3.82
C PRO A 20 9.29 20.82 -3.47
N MET A 21 8.69 19.67 -3.72
CA MET A 21 9.32 18.37 -3.49
C MET A 21 10.46 18.07 -4.48
N ILE A 22 10.36 18.59 -5.71
CA ILE A 22 11.39 18.46 -6.75
C ILE A 22 12.37 19.64 -6.70
N VAL A 23 11.85 20.86 -6.55
CA VAL A 23 12.64 22.10 -6.55
C VAL A 23 13.42 22.27 -5.24
N GLY A 24 12.85 21.84 -4.11
CA GLY A 24 13.47 21.94 -2.79
C GLY A 24 14.85 21.28 -2.69
N PRO A 25 15.01 20.00 -3.09
CA PRO A 25 16.31 19.33 -3.12
C PRO A 25 17.37 20.08 -3.95
N ILE A 26 17.00 20.66 -5.09
CA ILE A 26 17.91 21.44 -5.94
C ILE A 26 18.38 22.71 -5.21
N PHE A 27 17.45 23.42 -4.56
CA PHE A 27 17.78 24.58 -3.73
C PHE A 27 18.70 24.22 -2.56
N ILE A 28 18.38 23.14 -1.83
CA ILE A 28 19.20 22.65 -0.72
C ILE A 28 20.58 22.28 -1.22
N MET A 29 20.68 21.60 -2.37
CA MET A 29 21.96 21.21 -2.97
C MET A 29 22.83 22.44 -3.27
N ASN A 30 22.26 23.47 -3.88
CA ASN A 30 22.97 24.72 -4.15
C ASN A 30 23.46 25.41 -2.87
N ILE A 31 22.65 25.41 -1.81
CA ILE A 31 23.04 25.98 -0.51
C ILE A 31 24.19 25.19 0.10
N VAL A 32 24.09 23.86 0.11
CA VAL A 32 25.12 22.97 0.67
C VAL A 32 26.44 23.13 -0.08
N ILE A 33 26.42 23.13 -1.41
CA ILE A 33 27.63 23.33 -2.23
C ILE A 33 28.27 24.69 -1.92
N ARG A 34 27.47 25.76 -1.81
CA ARG A 34 27.97 27.12 -1.54
C ARG A 34 28.57 27.28 -0.15
N ILE A 35 28.08 26.53 0.84
CA ILE A 35 28.63 26.49 2.19
C ILE A 35 29.93 25.68 2.19
N LEU A 36 29.93 24.49 1.59
CA LEU A 36 31.09 23.59 1.57
C LEU A 36 32.26 24.15 0.74
N SER A 37 31.97 24.92 -0.31
CA SER A 37 33.00 25.58 -1.14
C SER A 37 33.81 26.63 -0.39
N ARG A 38 33.36 27.10 0.79
CA ARG A 38 34.12 28.04 1.62
C ARG A 38 35.22 27.39 2.45
N PHE A 39 35.19 26.07 2.64
CA PHE A 39 36.16 25.39 3.50
C PHE A 39 37.36 24.87 2.71
N THR A 40 37.15 24.01 1.71
CA THR A 40 38.24 23.44 0.91
C THR A 40 37.68 22.81 -0.38
N PRO A 41 38.37 22.93 -1.53
CA PRO A 41 37.86 22.44 -2.82
C PRO A 41 37.63 20.90 -2.86
N LEU A 42 38.42 20.14 -2.10
CA LEU A 42 38.21 18.69 -1.94
C LEU A 42 36.89 18.38 -1.23
N ILE A 43 36.58 19.08 -0.13
CA ILE A 43 35.34 18.91 0.63
C ILE A 43 34.13 19.30 -0.21
N ALA A 44 34.24 20.37 -1.02
CA ALA A 44 33.19 20.78 -1.93
C ALA A 44 32.86 19.71 -2.98
N THR A 45 33.89 19.03 -3.49
CA THR A 45 33.72 17.96 -4.49
C THR A 45 33.03 16.73 -3.91
N PHE A 46 33.52 16.21 -2.77
CA PHE A 46 32.91 15.07 -2.10
C PHE A 46 31.50 15.37 -1.58
N GLY A 47 31.30 16.57 -1.03
CA GLY A 47 29.99 17.02 -0.56
C GLY A 47 28.97 17.20 -1.68
N GLY A 48 29.38 17.72 -2.84
CA GLY A 48 28.54 17.80 -4.03
C GLY A 48 28.09 16.43 -4.51
N LEU A 49 29.02 15.46 -4.58
CA LEU A 49 28.71 14.08 -4.96
C LEU A 49 27.75 13.41 -3.97
N ALA A 50 28.00 13.53 -2.67
CA ALA A 50 27.11 12.98 -1.64
C ALA A 50 25.71 13.59 -1.71
N THR A 51 25.62 14.89 -1.98
CA THR A 51 24.33 15.59 -2.11
C THR A 51 23.57 15.16 -3.36
N LEU A 52 24.25 14.94 -4.48
CA LEU A 52 23.66 14.40 -5.71
C LEU A 52 23.04 13.02 -5.46
N ILE A 53 23.80 12.12 -4.81
CA ILE A 53 23.34 10.77 -4.47
C ILE A 53 22.11 10.86 -3.55
N GLY A 54 22.16 11.70 -2.53
CA GLY A 54 21.03 11.92 -1.61
C GLY A 54 19.78 12.43 -2.34
N ALA A 55 19.93 13.39 -3.26
CA ALA A 55 18.83 13.91 -4.07
C ALA A 55 18.23 12.83 -4.99
N ALA A 56 19.08 12.01 -5.62
CA ALA A 56 18.64 10.91 -6.48
C ALA A 56 17.83 9.87 -5.68
N ILE A 57 18.34 9.45 -4.52
CA ILE A 57 17.64 8.54 -3.60
C ILE A 57 16.31 9.15 -3.15
N GLY A 58 16.30 10.43 -2.78
CA GLY A 58 15.08 11.16 -2.40
C GLY A 58 14.03 11.15 -3.52
N CYS A 59 14.43 11.47 -4.75
CA CYS A 59 13.53 11.44 -5.92
C CYS A 59 12.95 10.03 -6.15
N ILE A 60 13.79 9.00 -6.06
CA ILE A 60 13.36 7.60 -6.18
C ILE A 60 12.31 7.28 -5.11
N ILE A 61 12.57 7.58 -3.83
CA ILE A 61 11.62 7.32 -2.73
C ILE A 61 10.28 8.03 -2.97
N ILE A 62 10.31 9.27 -3.43
CA ILE A 62 9.12 10.07 -3.75
C ILE A 62 8.30 9.38 -4.86
N ILE A 63 8.96 9.03 -5.96
CA ILE A 63 8.32 8.35 -7.10
C ILE A 63 7.71 7.02 -6.63
N TYR A 64 8.47 6.20 -5.90
CA TYR A 64 8.01 4.90 -5.38
C TYR A 64 6.80 5.02 -4.46
N LYS A 65 6.74 6.08 -3.65
CA LYS A 65 5.64 6.33 -2.73
C LYS A 65 4.36 6.74 -3.45
N HIS A 66 4.47 7.47 -4.56
CA HIS A 66 3.34 8.12 -5.23
C HIS A 66 2.81 7.42 -6.48
N VAL A 67 3.62 6.55 -7.12
CA VAL A 67 3.21 5.83 -8.34
C VAL A 67 2.48 4.51 -8.05
N ALA A 68 2.51 4.03 -6.80
CA ALA A 68 1.86 2.77 -6.43
C ALA A 68 0.33 2.91 -6.40
N TYR A 69 -0.36 2.20 -7.28
CA TYR A 69 -1.81 2.00 -7.25
C TYR A 69 -2.15 0.61 -6.72
N PHE A 70 -3.34 0.46 -6.15
CA PHE A 70 -3.84 -0.84 -5.70
C PHE A 70 -5.00 -1.28 -6.60
N ASN A 71 -4.91 -2.48 -7.15
CA ASN A 71 -5.98 -3.11 -7.90
C ASN A 71 -6.54 -4.27 -7.09
N TYR A 72 -7.85 -4.30 -6.93
CA TYR A 72 -8.59 -5.42 -6.38
C TYR A 72 -9.39 -6.05 -7.50
N ARG A 73 -9.25 -7.36 -7.66
CA ARG A 73 -10.02 -8.14 -8.61
C ARG A 73 -10.62 -9.30 -7.86
N MET A 74 -11.94 -9.45 -7.96
CA MET A 74 -12.63 -10.65 -7.55
C MET A 74 -13.00 -11.43 -8.80
N ILE A 75 -12.51 -12.67 -8.88
CA ILE A 75 -12.81 -13.59 -9.98
C ILE A 75 -13.37 -14.86 -9.34
N ASP A 76 -14.67 -15.08 -9.53
CA ASP A 76 -15.41 -16.19 -8.93
C ASP A 76 -15.28 -16.23 -7.39
N ASN A 77 -14.35 -17.01 -6.83
CA ASN A 77 -14.08 -17.14 -5.38
C ASN A 77 -12.68 -16.60 -4.98
N GLU A 78 -11.95 -15.99 -5.91
CA GLU A 78 -10.59 -15.52 -5.62
C GLU A 78 -10.56 -13.99 -5.52
N LEU A 79 -10.05 -13.51 -4.39
CA LEU A 79 -9.71 -12.11 -4.19
C LEU A 79 -8.22 -11.92 -4.47
N ILE A 80 -7.95 -11.18 -5.55
CA ILE A 80 -6.60 -10.85 -6.01
C ILE A 80 -6.35 -9.37 -5.72
N MET A 81 -5.29 -9.12 -4.97
CA MET A 81 -4.78 -7.79 -4.63
C MET A 81 -3.43 -7.59 -5.30
N GLU A 82 -3.39 -6.65 -6.23
CA GLU A 82 -2.20 -6.30 -6.99
C GLU A 82 -1.72 -4.90 -6.58
N LYS A 83 -0.40 -4.77 -6.43
CA LYS A 83 0.24 -3.47 -6.33
C LYS A 83 0.82 -3.13 -7.69
N VAL A 84 0.27 -2.10 -8.33
CA VAL A 84 0.68 -1.68 -9.67
C VAL A 84 1.64 -0.51 -9.56
N PHE A 85 2.79 -0.64 -10.19
CA PHE A 85 3.79 0.41 -10.32
C PHE A 85 3.97 0.74 -11.79
N GLY A 86 3.45 1.90 -12.24
CA GLY A 86 3.49 2.27 -13.65
C GLY A 86 2.77 1.24 -14.53
N LYS A 87 3.51 0.49 -15.36
CA LYS A 87 3.00 -0.59 -16.22
C LYS A 87 3.19 -2.01 -15.63
N ALA A 88 3.96 -2.15 -14.55
CA ALA A 88 4.22 -3.45 -13.93
C ALA A 88 3.15 -3.79 -12.89
N ASN A 89 2.46 -4.92 -13.08
CA ASN A 89 1.51 -5.47 -12.12
C ASN A 89 2.26 -6.48 -11.25
N HIS A 90 2.54 -6.14 -10.00
CA HIS A 90 3.08 -7.11 -9.06
C HIS A 90 1.90 -7.73 -8.30
N LEU A 91 1.64 -9.01 -8.58
CA LEU A 91 0.68 -9.79 -7.80
C LEU A 91 1.23 -9.91 -6.38
N PHE A 92 0.53 -9.29 -5.43
CA PHE A 92 1.02 -9.17 -4.06
C PHE A 92 0.35 -10.20 -3.16
N LEU A 93 -0.95 -10.44 -3.37
CA LEU A 93 -1.69 -11.43 -2.61
C LEU A 93 -2.87 -11.94 -3.43
N ALA A 94 -2.96 -13.26 -3.59
CA ALA A 94 -4.14 -13.95 -4.11
C ALA A 94 -4.62 -14.93 -3.04
N LEU A 95 -5.90 -14.82 -2.67
CA LEU A 95 -6.52 -15.65 -1.65
C LEU A 95 -7.93 -16.05 -2.09
N LYS A 96 -8.32 -17.27 -1.76
CA LYS A 96 -9.70 -17.71 -1.95
C LYS A 96 -10.55 -17.15 -0.81
N LEU A 97 -11.76 -16.68 -1.09
CA LEU A 97 -12.63 -16.08 -0.07
C LEU A 97 -13.02 -17.08 1.02
N ASN A 98 -13.01 -18.39 0.71
CA ASN A 98 -13.20 -19.45 1.70
C ASN A 98 -12.02 -19.60 2.70
N GLU A 99 -10.84 -19.08 2.40
CA GLU A 99 -9.69 -19.04 3.33
C GLU A 99 -9.85 -17.90 4.35
N VAL A 100 -10.75 -16.94 4.09
CA VAL A 100 -11.01 -15.80 4.97
C VAL A 100 -11.86 -16.25 6.15
N GLN A 101 -11.23 -16.25 7.33
CA GLN A 101 -11.88 -16.66 8.58
C GLN A 101 -12.71 -15.54 9.19
N ARG A 102 -12.22 -14.29 9.05
CA ARG A 102 -12.88 -13.10 9.59
C ARG A 102 -12.72 -11.95 8.61
N PHE A 103 -13.79 -11.21 8.39
CA PHE A 103 -13.78 -9.99 7.59
C PHE A 103 -14.62 -8.93 8.29
N LYS A 104 -13.99 -7.86 8.78
CA LYS A 104 -14.64 -6.84 9.63
C LYS A 104 -14.09 -5.44 9.36
N LEU A 105 -14.81 -4.43 9.82
CA LEU A 105 -14.34 -3.05 9.81
C LEU A 105 -13.04 -2.93 10.61
N TYR A 106 -12.14 -2.08 10.11
CA TYR A 106 -10.84 -1.83 10.71
C TYR A 106 -10.93 -1.31 12.15
N GLU A 107 -11.98 -0.53 12.45
CA GLU A 107 -12.23 0.04 13.78
C GLU A 107 -12.62 -1.01 14.82
N GLU A 108 -13.19 -2.14 14.39
CA GLU A 108 -13.58 -3.24 15.27
C GLU A 108 -12.39 -4.12 15.68
N ILE A 109 -11.22 -3.93 15.05
CA ILE A 109 -10.04 -4.76 15.27
C ILE A 109 -8.96 -3.96 15.98
N ASN A 110 -8.48 -4.52 17.09
CA ASN A 110 -7.34 -3.95 17.79
C ASN A 110 -6.03 -4.29 17.05
N ILE A 111 -5.70 -3.46 16.06
CA ILE A 111 -4.48 -3.61 15.23
C ILE A 111 -3.20 -3.53 16.06
N GLN A 112 -3.20 -2.78 17.17
CA GLN A 112 -2.02 -2.73 18.04
C GLN A 112 -1.76 -4.08 18.72
N GLN A 113 -2.81 -4.78 19.11
CA GLN A 113 -2.71 -6.13 19.64
C GLN A 113 -2.26 -7.12 18.55
N ALA A 114 -2.79 -6.99 17.33
CA ALA A 114 -2.38 -7.83 16.19
C ALA A 114 -0.89 -7.67 15.82
N LYS A 115 -0.35 -6.45 15.93
CA LYS A 115 1.09 -6.20 15.71
C LYS A 115 1.97 -6.86 16.78
N LYS A 116 1.51 -6.95 18.02
CA LYS A 116 2.25 -7.59 19.12
C LYS A 116 2.27 -9.11 18.98
N SER A 117 1.28 -9.71 18.33
CA SER A 117 1.14 -11.16 18.17
C SER A 117 1.82 -11.74 16.92
N LYS A 118 2.81 -11.04 16.33
CA LYS A 118 3.58 -11.49 15.15
C LYS A 118 2.71 -11.85 13.93
N VAL A 119 1.57 -11.19 13.76
CA VAL A 119 0.72 -11.40 12.58
C VAL A 119 1.31 -10.67 11.38
N ASN A 120 1.44 -11.38 10.26
CA ASN A 120 1.91 -10.80 9.00
C ASN A 120 0.79 -9.94 8.39
N LEU A 121 1.03 -8.62 8.29
CA LEU A 121 0.03 -7.64 7.87
C LEU A 121 0.32 -7.10 6.46
N TYR A 122 -0.56 -7.42 5.52
CA TYR A 122 -0.58 -6.81 4.19
C TYR A 122 -1.49 -5.58 4.17
N ARG A 123 -0.96 -4.45 3.72
CA ARG A 123 -1.71 -3.19 3.66
C ARG A 123 -1.92 -2.75 2.22
N PHE A 124 -3.17 -2.87 1.76
CA PHE A 124 -3.63 -2.44 0.45
C PHE A 124 -4.64 -1.30 0.63
N VAL A 125 -4.19 -0.15 1.12
CA VAL A 125 -5.03 1.04 1.24
C VAL A 125 -4.21 2.27 0.86
N ALA A 126 -4.82 3.15 0.08
CA ALA A 126 -4.19 4.37 -0.39
C ALA A 126 -4.43 5.57 0.54
N GLY A 127 -5.52 5.53 1.32
CA GLY A 127 -5.94 6.64 2.18
C GLY A 127 -5.29 6.68 3.56
N ARG A 128 -5.71 7.69 4.33
CA ARG A 128 -5.62 7.70 5.81
C ARG A 128 -6.99 7.57 6.48
N ASN A 129 -8.08 7.54 5.70
CA ASN A 129 -9.43 7.43 6.24
C ASN A 129 -9.72 5.96 6.59
N THR A 130 -9.63 5.63 7.87
CA THR A 130 -9.80 4.26 8.38
C THR A 130 -11.26 3.80 8.44
N GLN A 131 -12.23 4.71 8.34
CA GLN A 131 -13.66 4.41 8.50
C GLN A 131 -14.22 3.46 7.43
N ARG A 132 -13.56 3.42 6.26
CA ARG A 132 -13.95 2.56 5.14
C ARG A 132 -13.02 1.38 4.94
N TRP A 133 -12.13 1.15 5.89
CA TRP A 133 -11.19 0.03 5.80
C TRP A 133 -11.81 -1.22 6.39
N TYR A 134 -11.56 -2.32 5.70
CA TYR A 134 -11.91 -3.64 6.15
C TYR A 134 -10.64 -4.47 6.30
N VAL A 135 -10.67 -5.37 7.26
CA VAL A 135 -9.57 -6.28 7.57
C VAL A 135 -10.08 -7.69 7.39
N GLY A 136 -9.37 -8.44 6.54
CA GLY A 136 -9.54 -9.87 6.41
C GLY A 136 -8.45 -10.61 7.16
N GLU A 137 -8.82 -11.67 7.87
CA GLU A 137 -7.90 -12.60 8.54
C GLU A 137 -7.96 -13.96 7.85
N PHE A 138 -6.79 -14.55 7.60
CA PHE A 138 -6.66 -15.88 7.02
C PHE A 138 -5.45 -16.60 7.60
N THR A 139 -5.43 -17.92 7.49
CA THR A 139 -4.28 -18.74 7.91
C THR A 139 -3.73 -19.47 6.70
N ARG A 140 -2.42 -19.42 6.50
CA ARG A 140 -1.71 -20.17 5.45
C ARG A 140 -0.46 -20.79 6.05
N SER A 141 -0.22 -22.08 5.80
CA SER A 141 0.96 -22.79 6.33
C SER A 141 1.13 -22.68 7.86
N GLY A 142 0.02 -22.66 8.61
CA GLY A 142 0.04 -22.53 10.08
C GLY A 142 0.28 -21.10 10.61
N GLU A 143 0.58 -20.14 9.75
CA GLU A 143 0.76 -18.74 10.13
C GLU A 143 -0.53 -17.94 9.91
N ARG A 144 -0.80 -17.01 10.84
CA ARG A 144 -1.91 -16.08 10.73
C ARG A 144 -1.48 -14.85 9.96
N TYR A 145 -2.28 -14.50 8.97
CA TYR A 145 -2.09 -13.34 8.12
C TYR A 145 -3.31 -12.41 8.22
N MET A 146 -3.06 -11.13 8.00
CA MET A 146 -4.09 -10.11 7.89
C MET A 146 -3.87 -9.30 6.62
N PHE A 147 -4.96 -8.92 5.97
CA PHE A 147 -4.94 -7.93 4.89
C PHE A 147 -5.89 -6.79 5.20
N ILE A 148 -5.51 -5.57 4.82
CA ILE A 148 -6.35 -4.38 4.95
C ILE A 148 -6.67 -3.88 3.54
N ILE A 149 -7.96 -3.69 3.25
CA ILE A 149 -8.48 -3.14 1.99
C ILE A 149 -9.51 -2.03 2.25
N GLU A 150 -9.78 -1.22 1.23
CA GLU A 150 -10.82 -0.17 1.23
C GLU A 150 -11.84 -0.48 0.11
N PRO A 151 -12.65 -1.55 0.22
CA PRO A 151 -13.53 -1.98 -0.86
C PRO A 151 -14.60 -0.93 -1.16
N ASN A 152 -15.01 -0.82 -2.43
CA ASN A 152 -16.24 -0.13 -2.79
C ASN A 152 -17.45 -1.00 -2.40
N GLU A 153 -18.65 -0.45 -2.50
CA GLU A 153 -19.88 -1.16 -2.10
C GLU A 153 -20.08 -2.47 -2.88
N GLU A 154 -19.76 -2.47 -4.18
CA GLU A 154 -19.89 -3.65 -5.03
C GLU A 154 -18.95 -4.79 -4.59
N LEU A 155 -17.66 -4.50 -4.40
CA LEU A 155 -16.68 -5.49 -3.95
C LEU A 155 -16.98 -5.94 -2.51
N LEU A 156 -17.36 -5.02 -1.63
CA LEU A 156 -17.75 -5.33 -0.27
C LEU A 156 -18.92 -6.30 -0.23
N ASN A 157 -19.98 -6.02 -1.00
CA ASN A 157 -21.16 -6.88 -1.09
C ASN A 157 -20.81 -8.26 -1.63
N GLY A 158 -19.95 -8.34 -2.66
CA GLY A 158 -19.47 -9.61 -3.21
C GLY A 158 -18.66 -10.45 -2.20
N ILE A 159 -17.79 -9.82 -1.41
CA ILE A 159 -17.04 -10.50 -0.34
C ILE A 159 -18.02 -11.01 0.73
N MET A 160 -18.92 -10.14 1.19
CA MET A 160 -19.84 -10.47 2.29
C MET A 160 -20.85 -11.55 1.90
N SER A 161 -21.38 -11.53 0.67
CA SER A 161 -22.29 -12.57 0.19
C SER A 161 -21.60 -13.93 0.17
N PHE A 162 -20.36 -13.99 -0.31
CA PHE A 162 -19.61 -15.24 -0.42
C PHE A 162 -19.27 -15.83 0.96
N ILE A 163 -18.82 -14.98 1.90
CA ILE A 163 -18.50 -15.42 3.27
C ILE A 163 -19.76 -15.95 3.97
N LYS A 164 -20.90 -15.25 3.81
CA LYS A 164 -22.17 -15.67 4.42
C LYS A 164 -22.66 -17.01 3.87
N GLU A 165 -22.55 -17.22 2.57
CA GLU A 165 -22.92 -18.48 1.92
C GLU A 165 -22.02 -19.64 2.34
N SER A 166 -20.70 -19.40 2.40
CA SER A 166 -19.72 -20.39 2.87
C SER A 166 -19.97 -20.81 4.32
N GLN A 167 -20.33 -19.87 5.20
CA GLN A 167 -20.68 -20.19 6.58
C GLN A 167 -21.98 -21.00 6.66
N LYS A 168 -23.00 -20.66 5.88
CA LYS A 168 -24.28 -21.39 5.87
C LYS A 168 -24.10 -22.86 5.45
N ASN A 169 -23.27 -23.10 4.45
CA ASN A 169 -23.00 -24.46 3.95
C ASN A 169 -22.17 -25.30 4.94
N ALA A 170 -21.35 -24.67 5.79
CA ALA A 170 -20.59 -25.37 6.83
C ALA A 170 -21.46 -25.88 8.00
N TYR A 171 -22.67 -25.35 8.19
CA TYR A 171 -23.62 -25.76 9.24
C TYR A 171 -24.71 -26.74 8.75
N GLN A 172 -24.65 -27.19 7.50
CA GLN A 172 -25.61 -28.16 6.91
C GLN A 172 -25.02 -29.56 6.74
N ILE A 173 -23.86 -29.85 7.35
CA ILE A 173 -23.21 -31.17 7.39
C ILE A 173 -23.30 -31.72 8.82
#